data_AF-A0A0Q4L3A6-F1
#
_entry.id   AF-A0A0Q4L3A6-F1
#
_cell.length_a   1.000
_cell.length_b   1.000
_cell.length_c   1.000
_cell.angle_alpha   90.00
_cell.angle_beta   90.00
_cell.angle_gamma   90.00
#
_symmetry.space_group_name_H-M   'P 1'
#
loop_
_entity.id
_entity.type
_entity.pdbx_description
1 polymer ?
#
loop_
_entity_poly.entity_id
_entity_poly.type
_entity_poly.pdbx_seq_one_letter_code
_entity_poly.pdbx_strand_id
1 'polypeptide(L)'
;MEHDPIATGKRKSVNMSLDTGIVAAAREAGLNLSQISEQAIRHATKVEQERRWKEENREAIEGWNRWYDKNGDPLAHLRPL
;
A
#
# COMPACT_ATOMS: atom_id res chain seq x y z
N MET A 1 5.74 1.30 -13.57
CA MET A 1 5.23 2.56 -12.99
C MET A 1 4.61 2.21 -11.66
N GLU A 2 5.20 2.67 -10.55
CA GLU A 2 4.59 2.52 -9.24
C GLU A 2 3.43 3.53 -9.17
N HIS A 3 2.23 3.07 -9.50
CA HIS A 3 1.03 3.88 -9.37
C HIS A 3 0.63 3.88 -7.89
N ASP A 4 0.70 5.05 -7.23
CA ASP A 4 0.12 5.19 -5.90
C ASP A 4 -1.40 5.03 -6.02
N PRO A 5 -2.01 3.99 -5.40
CA PRO A 5 -3.44 3.77 -5.53
C PRO A 5 -4.28 4.87 -4.84
N ILE A 6 -3.66 5.76 -4.07
CA ILE A 6 -4.33 6.85 -3.35
C ILE A 6 -4.22 8.14 -4.16
N ALA A 7 -5.33 8.51 -4.80
CA ALA A 7 -5.45 9.77 -5.53
C ALA A 7 -5.24 10.99 -4.60
N THR A 8 -4.50 11.98 -5.08
CA THR A 8 -4.32 13.25 -4.36
C THR A 8 -5.59 14.11 -4.42
N GLY A 9 -5.91 14.81 -3.33
CA GLY A 9 -7.06 15.71 -3.26
C GLY A 9 -6.85 16.87 -2.30
N LYS A 10 -7.86 17.73 -2.16
CA LYS A 10 -7.84 18.82 -1.17
C LYS A 10 -7.83 18.24 0.25
N ARG A 11 -6.98 18.79 1.12
CA ARG A 11 -6.96 18.40 2.54
C ARG A 11 -8.29 18.73 3.19
N LYS A 12 -8.82 17.78 3.95
CA LYS A 12 -10.03 17.95 4.76
C LYS A 12 -9.65 17.73 6.22
N SER A 13 -10.04 18.67 7.09
CA SER A 13 -9.88 18.47 8.53
C SER A 13 -10.76 17.32 9.00
N VAL A 14 -10.18 16.42 9.79
CA VAL A 14 -10.86 15.28 10.39
C VAL A 14 -10.63 15.30 11.90
N ASN A 15 -11.69 15.02 12.67
CA ASN A 15 -11.57 14.89 14.11
C ASN A 15 -11.23 13.44 14.45
N MET A 16 -10.18 13.23 15.24
CA MET A 16 -9.77 11.93 15.74
C MET A 16 -9.30 12.05 17.19
N SER A 17 -9.52 10.99 17.96
CA SER A 17 -9.01 10.87 19.33
C SER A 17 -7.64 10.23 19.31
N LEU A 18 -6.69 10.85 19.99
CA LEU A 18 -5.33 10.34 20.18
C LEU A 18 -4.98 10.42 21.67
N ASP A 19 -4.11 9.53 22.11
CA ASP A 19 -3.57 9.58 23.47
C ASP A 19 -2.90 10.94 23.74
N THR A 20 -3.23 11.55 24.87
CA THR A 20 -2.78 12.89 25.21
C THR A 20 -1.27 12.94 25.48
N GLY A 21 -0.68 11.86 26.00
CA GLY A 21 0.76 11.71 26.18
C GLY A 21 1.50 11.65 24.85
N ILE A 22 0.97 10.93 23.87
CA ILE A 22 1.53 10.90 22.50
C ILE A 22 1.52 12.31 21.88
N VAL A 23 0.39 13.02 21.99
CA VAL A 23 0.27 14.38 21.45
C VAL A 23 1.25 15.34 22.13
N ALA A 24 1.39 15.26 23.45
CA ALA A 24 2.33 16.08 24.21
C ALA A 24 3.78 15.82 23.79
N ALA A 25 4.21 14.55 23.78
CA ALA A 25 5.56 14.16 23.40
C ALA A 25 5.91 14.58 21.97
N ALA A 26 4.98 14.42 21.02
CA ALA A 26 5.20 14.85 19.63
C ALA A 26 5.37 16.37 19.51
N ARG A 27 4.60 17.15 20.28
CA ARG A 27 4.72 18.61 20.30
C ARG A 27 6.03 19.07 20.93
N GLU A 28 6.44 18.46 22.04
CA GLU A 28 7.72 18.73 22.69
C GLU A 28 8.90 18.45 21.76
N ALA A 29 8.81 17.37 20.97
CA ALA A 29 9.78 17.02 19.95
C ALA A 29 9.70 17.87 18.66
N GLY A 30 8.78 18.84 18.57
CA GLY A 30 8.62 19.71 17.40
C GLY A 30 8.08 19.00 16.16
N LEU A 31 7.41 17.86 16.31
CA LEU A 31 6.92 17.06 15.19
C LEU A 31 5.62 17.60 14.61
N ASN A 32 5.49 17.50 13.28
CA ASN A 32 4.25 17.85 12.58
C ASN A 32 3.28 16.66 12.59
N LEU A 33 2.35 16.65 13.56
CA LEU A 33 1.36 15.57 13.71
C LEU A 33 0.55 15.33 12.43
N SER A 34 0.14 16.40 11.72
CA SER A 34 -0.68 16.24 10.51
C SER A 34 0.09 15.50 9.42
N GLN A 35 1.35 15.88 9.19
CA GLN A 35 2.18 15.27 8.16
C GLN A 35 2.50 13.80 8.46
N ILE A 36 2.84 13.50 9.72
CA ILE A 36 3.15 12.15 10.16
C ILE A 36 1.90 11.26 10.06
N SER A 37 0.75 11.74 10.55
CA SER A 37 -0.51 11.00 10.46
C SER A 37 -0.92 10.74 9.01
N GLU A 38 -0.75 11.72 8.12
CA GLU A 38 -1.07 11.55 6.70
C GLU A 38 -0.21 10.44 6.06
N GLN A 39 1.10 10.43 6.33
CA GLN A 39 2.01 9.39 5.83
C GLN A 39 1.69 8.01 6.41
N ALA A 40 1.44 7.93 7.72
CA ALA A 40 1.11 6.68 8.39
C ALA A 40 -0.20 6.08 7.85
N ILE A 41 -1.24 6.91 7.68
CA ILE A 41 -2.53 6.48 7.15
C ILE A 41 -2.40 6.05 5.67
N ARG A 42 -1.63 6.78 4.86
CA ARG A 42 -1.36 6.42 3.46
C ARG A 42 -0.70 5.05 3.37
N HIS A 43 0.34 4.81 4.17
CA HIS A 43 1.05 3.54 4.21
C HIS A 43 0.13 2.40 4.64
N ALA A 44 -0.58 2.56 5.77
CA ALA A 44 -1.51 1.53 6.27
C ALA A 44 -2.60 1.19 5.25
N THR A 45 -3.10 2.20 4.54
CA THR A 45 -4.11 2.03 3.49
C THR A 45 -3.56 1.25 2.29
N LYS A 46 -2.35 1.57 1.82
CA LYS A 46 -1.69 0.83 0.73
C LYS A 46 -1.52 -0.65 1.09
N VAL A 47 -1.01 -0.94 2.29
CA VAL A 47 -0.83 -2.31 2.78
C VAL A 47 -2.16 -3.08 2.80
N GLU A 48 -3.22 -2.47 3.30
CA GLU A 48 -4.53 -3.13 3.36
C GLU A 48 -5.14 -3.34 1.96
N GLN A 49 -4.98 -2.39 1.04
CA GLN A 49 -5.43 -2.56 -0.34
C GLN A 49 -4.67 -3.68 -1.06
N GLU A 50 -3.35 -3.76 -0.89
CA GLU A 50 -2.54 -4.85 -1.44
C GLU A 50 -2.96 -6.20 -0.86
N ARG A 51 -3.25 -6.27 0.45
CA ARG A 51 -3.74 -7.48 1.10
C ARG A 51 -5.08 -7.93 0.50
N ARG A 52 -6.02 -7.01 0.32
CA ARG A 52 -7.33 -7.29 -0.29
C ARG A 52 -7.20 -7.75 -1.73
N TRP A 53 -6.38 -7.05 -2.52
CA TRP A 53 -6.13 -7.42 -3.91
C TRP A 53 -5.58 -8.84 -4.03
N LYS A 54 -4.62 -9.23 -3.16
CA LYS A 54 -4.08 -10.59 -3.14
C LYS A 54 -5.15 -11.63 -2.81
N GLU A 55 -6.04 -11.35 -1.87
CA GLU A 55 -7.14 -12.26 -1.52
C GLU A 55 -8.14 -12.39 -2.68
N GLU A 56 -8.56 -11.27 -3.26
CA GLU A 56 -9.51 -11.23 -4.38
C GLU A 56 -8.97 -11.91 -5.64
N ASN A 57 -7.66 -11.85 -5.86
CA ASN A 57 -7.01 -12.41 -7.05
C ASN A 57 -6.35 -13.76 -6.79
N ARG A 58 -6.54 -14.37 -5.62
CA ARG A 58 -5.87 -15.63 -5.25
C ARG A 58 -6.07 -16.72 -6.29
N GLU A 59 -7.31 -16.96 -6.70
CA GLU A 59 -7.63 -18.01 -7.69
C GLU A 59 -7.02 -17.74 -9.07
N ALA A 60 -7.00 -16.48 -9.50
CA ALA A 60 -6.39 -16.08 -10.76
C ALA A 60 -4.87 -16.25 -10.73
N ILE A 61 -4.23 -15.86 -9.61
CA ILE A 61 -2.79 -16.04 -9.39
C ILE A 61 -2.44 -17.53 -9.39
N GLU A 62 -3.19 -18.36 -8.66
CA GLU A 62 -2.98 -19.81 -8.66
C GLU A 62 -3.21 -20.45 -10.02
N GLY A 63 -4.25 -20.00 -10.75
CA GLY A 63 -4.51 -20.44 -12.12
C GLY A 63 -3.35 -20.12 -13.07
N TRP A 64 -2.82 -18.91 -12.98
CA TRP A 64 -1.65 -18.48 -13.74
C TRP A 64 -0.41 -19.29 -13.37
N ASN A 65 -0.14 -19.50 -12.07
CA ASN A 65 1.00 -20.29 -11.60
C ASN A 65 0.94 -21.72 -12.15
N ARG A 66 -0.22 -22.39 -12.06
CA ARG A 66 -0.41 -23.73 -12.66
C ARG A 66 -0.17 -23.75 -14.16
N TRP A 67 -0.61 -22.71 -14.87
CA TRP A 67 -0.38 -22.59 -16.29
C TRP A 67 1.12 -22.41 -16.60
N TYR A 68 1.80 -21.54 -15.86
CA TYR A 68 3.23 -21.27 -16.00
C TYR A 68 4.07 -22.53 -15.73
N ASP A 69 3.79 -23.27 -14.66
CA ASP A 69 4.48 -24.52 -14.33
C ASP A 69 4.33 -25.57 -15.45
N LYS A 70 3.17 -25.59 -16.11
CA LYS A 70 2.89 -26.52 -17.20
C LYS A 70 3.52 -26.11 -18.53
N ASN A 71 3.56 -24.81 -18.84
CA ASN A 71 3.92 -24.31 -20.18
C ASN A 71 5.30 -23.66 -20.24
N GLY A 72 5.93 -23.43 -19.09
CA GLY A 72 7.17 -22.69 -18.97
C GLY A 72 6.99 -21.20 -19.24
N ASP A 73 8.12 -20.49 -19.39
CA ASP A 73 8.10 -19.06 -19.70
C ASP A 73 7.61 -18.81 -21.14
N PRO A 74 6.44 -18.18 -21.34
CA PRO A 74 5.93 -17.90 -22.69
C PRO A 74 6.84 -16.95 -23.49
N LEU A 75 7.65 -16.13 -22.81
CA LEU A 75 8.55 -15.17 -23.43
C LEU A 75 9.99 -15.67 -23.54
N ALA A 76 10.26 -16.95 -23.25
CA ALA A 76 11.59 -17.53 -23.34
C ALA A 76 12.24 -17.30 -24.72
N HIS A 77 11.44 -17.31 -25.78
CA HIS A 77 11.86 -17.08 -27.17
C HIS A 77 12.34 -15.64 -27.47
N LEU A 78 12.10 -14.69 -26.58
CA LEU A 78 12.52 -13.29 -26.72
C LEU A 78 13.73 -12.93 -25.85
N ARG A 79 14.25 -13.87 -25.05
CA ARG A 79 15.42 -13.57 -24.21
C ARG A 79 16.68 -13.48 -25.09
N PRO A 80 17.44 -12.38 -25.01
CA PRO A 80 18.72 -12.29 -25.70
C PRO A 80 19.72 -13.32 -25.12
N LEU A 81 20.55 -13.89 -26.00
CA LEU A 81 21.65 -14.81 -25.66
C LEU A 81 22.71 -14.16 -24.78
#